data_AF-A0A9D6GM34-F1
#
_entry.id   AF-A0A9D6GM34-F1
#
_cell.length_a   1.000
_cell.length_b   1.000
_cell.length_c   1.000
_cell.angle_alpha   90.00
_cell.angle_beta   90.00
_cell.angle_gamma   90.00
#
_symmetry.space_group_name_H-M   'P 1'
#
loop_
_entity.id
_entity.type
_entity.pdbx_description
1 polymer ?
#
loop_
_entity_poly.entity_id
_entity_poly.type
_entity_poly.pdbx_seq_one_letter_code
_entity_poly.pdbx_strand_id
1 'polypeptide(L)'
;MKRVQQGFTLIELMIVVAIIGILAAVAIPQYQNYVVKSRVANALSSVDSVKTAVALCIQERGGVATGCTTGGEGVELPTFTPTAEVSAVAVADGQITATLRDAVGAGTGAQIVFEPAANAAGSAVTWTLSGVNVTNTAVTAAIEKNNIPGGTTGGTTGGTTGGTTGGTTGGTTGGTTGGTTGGTTGGTTGGTTGGTTGG
;
A
#
# COMPACT_ATOMS: atom_id res chain seq x y z
N MET A 1 -46.00 23.98 -41.46
CA MET A 1 -46.35 22.85 -40.56
C MET A 1 -45.74 23.11 -39.20
N LYS A 2 -46.56 23.25 -38.15
CA LYS A 2 -46.10 23.55 -36.79
C LYS A 2 -45.62 22.24 -36.16
N ARG A 3 -44.31 22.09 -35.89
CA ARG A 3 -43.79 20.91 -35.19
C ARG A 3 -44.39 20.88 -33.78
N VAL A 4 -45.11 19.82 -33.44
CA VAL A 4 -45.57 19.57 -32.08
C VAL A 4 -44.36 19.12 -31.28
N GLN A 5 -43.94 19.90 -30.29
CA GLN A 5 -42.84 19.56 -29.42
C GLN A 5 -43.30 18.43 -28.49
N GLN A 6 -42.77 17.22 -28.71
CA GLN A 6 -43.00 16.09 -27.82
C GLN A 6 -42.19 16.32 -26.54
N GLY A 7 -42.89 16.62 -25.44
CA GLY A 7 -42.28 16.74 -24.13
C GLY A 7 -42.01 15.37 -23.51
N PHE A 8 -41.00 15.30 -22.64
CA PHE A 8 -40.67 14.12 -21.85
C PHE A 8 -41.79 13.83 -20.84
N THR A 9 -42.17 12.56 -20.68
CA THR A 9 -43.24 12.20 -19.73
C THR A 9 -42.71 12.13 -18.30
N LEU A 10 -43.57 12.43 -17.32
CA LEU A 10 -43.22 12.28 -15.89
C LEU A 10 -42.86 10.83 -15.54
N ILE A 11 -43.48 9.84 -16.21
CA ILE A 11 -43.20 8.43 -15.98
C ILE A 11 -41.82 8.02 -16.50
N GLU A 12 -41.39 8.55 -17.65
CA GLU A 12 -40.02 8.33 -18.15
C GLU A 12 -39.00 8.92 -17.18
N LEU A 13 -39.27 10.09 -16.61
CA LEU A 13 -38.35 10.72 -15.66
C LEU A 13 -38.23 9.92 -14.37
N MET A 14 -39.36 9.40 -13.86
CA MET A 14 -39.35 8.55 -12.65
C MET A 14 -38.56 7.26 -12.83
N ILE A 15 -38.67 6.59 -13.99
CA ILE A 15 -37.92 5.36 -14.27
C ILE A 15 -36.42 5.66 -14.36
N VAL A 16 -36.03 6.76 -15.00
CA VAL A 16 -34.62 7.16 -15.12
C VAL A 16 -34.01 7.42 -13.74
N VAL A 17 -34.71 8.15 -12.87
CA VAL A 17 -34.23 8.41 -11.50
C VAL A 17 -34.13 7.12 -10.69
N ALA A 18 -35.07 6.18 -10.85
CA ALA A 18 -35.03 4.88 -10.17
C ALA A 18 -33.79 4.05 -10.60
N ILE A 19 -33.50 3.99 -11.89
CA ILE A 19 -32.32 3.27 -12.41
C ILE A 19 -31.02 3.93 -11.93
N ILE A 20 -30.93 5.27 -12.00
CA ILE A 20 -29.76 6.01 -11.50
C ILE A 20 -29.57 5.76 -10.00
N GLY A 21 -30.65 5.69 -9.22
CA GLY A 21 -30.61 5.39 -7.79
C GLY A 21 -29.98 4.02 -7.49
N ILE A 22 -30.39 2.97 -8.23
CA ILE A 22 -29.82 1.62 -8.08
C ILE A 22 -28.34 1.59 -8.48
N LEU A 23 -27.99 2.21 -9.60
CA LEU A 23 -26.60 2.26 -10.07
C LEU A 23 -25.71 3.04 -9.09
N ALA A 24 -26.19 4.17 -8.57
CA ALA A 24 -25.46 5.01 -7.62
C ALA A 24 -25.20 4.27 -6.30
N ALA A 25 -26.17 3.48 -5.81
CA ALA A 25 -26.02 2.72 -4.57
C ALA A 25 -24.85 1.71 -4.61
N VAL A 26 -24.52 1.15 -5.78
CA VAL A 26 -23.38 0.24 -5.97
C VAL A 26 -22.11 1.00 -6.37
N ALA A 27 -22.23 1.96 -7.28
CA ALA A 27 -21.08 2.64 -7.87
C ALA A 27 -20.37 3.59 -6.88
N ILE A 28 -21.11 4.32 -6.04
CA ILE A 28 -20.54 5.27 -5.07
C ILE A 28 -19.61 4.58 -4.06
N PRO A 29 -20.03 3.53 -3.32
CA PRO A 29 -19.14 2.89 -2.36
C PRO A 29 -17.93 2.23 -3.03
N GLN A 30 -18.09 1.69 -4.24
CA GLN A 30 -16.97 1.11 -5.00
C GLN A 30 -15.95 2.19 -5.41
N TYR A 31 -16.41 3.33 -5.92
CA TYR A 31 -15.54 4.45 -6.29
C TYR A 31 -14.79 5.02 -5.09
N GLN A 32 -15.48 5.20 -3.97
CA GLN A 32 -14.87 5.63 -2.71
C GLN A 32 -13.75 4.68 -2.28
N ASN A 33 -13.99 3.36 -2.32
CA ASN A 33 -12.96 2.36 -1.99
C ASN A 33 -11.75 2.41 -2.94
N TYR A 34 -11.96 2.70 -4.22
CA TYR A 34 -10.86 2.84 -5.18
C TYR A 34 -9.98 4.06 -4.88
N VAL A 35 -10.60 5.22 -4.61
CA VAL A 35 -9.89 6.45 -4.25
C VAL A 35 -9.16 6.29 -2.91
N VAL A 36 -9.77 5.61 -1.95
CA VAL A 36 -9.13 5.29 -0.67
C VAL A 36 -7.86 4.46 -0.87
N LYS A 37 -7.90 3.42 -1.72
CA LYS A 37 -6.74 2.57 -1.99
C LYS A 37 -5.58 3.34 -2.62
N SER A 38 -5.85 4.27 -3.55
CA SER A 38 -4.80 5.09 -4.15
C SER A 38 -4.19 6.07 -3.15
N ARG A 39 -5.01 6.67 -2.27
CA ARG A 39 -4.52 7.52 -1.19
C ARG A 39 -3.67 6.75 -0.18
N VAL A 40 -4.06 5.54 0.19
CA VAL A 40 -3.23 4.67 1.04
C VAL A 40 -1.88 4.37 0.38
N ALA A 41 -1.87 4.04 -0.92
CA ALA A 41 -0.61 3.80 -1.63
C ALA A 41 0.31 5.05 -1.62
N ASN A 42 -0.25 6.24 -1.83
CA ASN A 42 0.49 7.50 -1.73
C ASN A 42 0.99 7.78 -0.30
N ALA A 43 0.18 7.46 0.71
CA ALA A 43 0.58 7.60 2.10
C ALA A 43 1.79 6.70 2.40
N LEU A 44 1.74 5.44 1.99
CA LEU A 44 2.83 4.49 2.19
C LEU A 44 4.11 4.92 1.46
N SER A 45 4.01 5.34 0.19
CA SER A 45 5.18 5.80 -0.57
C SER A 45 5.82 7.05 0.02
N SER A 46 5.03 7.93 0.64
CA SER A 46 5.58 9.11 1.32
C SER A 46 6.45 8.76 2.54
N VAL A 47 6.21 7.60 3.17
CA VAL A 47 6.95 7.15 4.37
C VAL A 47 8.22 6.37 4.00
N ASP A 48 8.40 5.96 2.75
CA ASP A 48 9.56 5.14 2.32
C ASP A 48 10.91 5.89 2.44
N SER A 49 10.90 7.21 2.30
CA SER A 49 12.09 8.05 2.54
C SER A 49 12.52 8.01 4.00
N VAL A 50 11.56 8.02 4.93
CA VAL A 50 11.80 7.90 6.37
C VAL A 50 12.31 6.49 6.69
N LYS A 51 11.70 5.45 6.11
CA LYS A 51 12.20 4.06 6.24
C LYS A 51 13.67 3.94 5.81
N THR A 52 14.04 4.58 4.71
CA THR A 52 15.43 4.57 4.23
C THR A 52 16.38 5.27 5.21
N ALA A 53 15.99 6.45 5.71
CA ALA A 53 16.81 7.19 6.68
C ALA A 53 16.97 6.44 8.01
N VAL A 54 15.89 5.83 8.51
CA VAL A 54 15.95 5.02 9.73
C VAL A 54 16.78 3.76 9.51
N ALA A 55 16.67 3.11 8.35
CA ALA A 55 17.50 1.96 8.01
C ALA A 55 19.00 2.32 7.97
N LEU A 56 19.35 3.50 7.46
CA LEU A 56 20.72 4.01 7.49
C LEU A 56 21.19 4.25 8.93
N CYS A 57 20.37 4.92 9.75
CA CYS A 57 20.66 5.12 11.17
C CYS A 57 20.91 3.79 11.90
N ILE A 58 20.07 2.78 11.68
CA ILE A 58 20.24 1.44 12.26
C ILE A 58 21.58 0.82 11.81
N GLN A 59 21.94 0.96 10.53
CA GLN A 59 23.19 0.42 9.99
C GLN A 59 24.43 1.10 10.57
N GLU A 60 24.44 2.44 10.67
CA GLU A 60 25.54 3.21 11.28
C GLU A 60 25.71 2.89 12.76
N ARG A 61 24.63 2.46 13.43
CA ARG A 61 24.61 2.03 14.83
C ARG A 61 24.80 0.53 15.01
N GLY A 62 25.34 -0.17 14.01
CA GLY A 62 25.69 -1.59 14.12
C GLY A 62 24.48 -2.52 14.23
N GLY A 63 23.34 -2.14 13.65
CA GLY A 63 22.10 -2.93 13.69
C GLY A 63 21.18 -2.60 14.87
N VAL A 64 21.48 -1.57 15.66
CA VAL A 64 20.70 -1.17 16.84
C VAL A 64 19.75 -0.03 16.49
N ALA A 65 18.44 -0.25 16.68
CA ALA A 65 17.40 0.75 16.42
C ALA A 65 17.30 1.83 17.49
N THR A 66 17.70 1.53 18.73
CA THR A 66 17.71 2.49 19.84
C THR A 66 18.54 3.74 19.51
N GLY A 67 17.93 4.91 19.70
CA GLY A 67 18.51 6.21 19.38
C GLY A 67 18.25 6.68 17.94
N CYS A 68 17.65 5.87 17.06
CA CYS A 68 17.13 6.35 15.79
C CYS A 68 15.79 7.06 16.01
N THR A 69 15.85 8.29 16.50
CA THR A 69 14.70 9.09 16.93
C THR A 69 14.74 10.45 16.24
N THR A 70 13.58 10.95 15.80
CA THR A 70 13.50 12.29 15.19
C THR A 70 13.89 13.36 16.21
N GLY A 71 14.90 14.18 15.88
CA GLY A 71 15.45 15.19 16.79
C GLY A 71 16.22 14.62 17.98
N GLY A 72 16.68 13.37 17.90
CA GLY A 72 17.54 12.76 18.90
C GLY A 72 19.03 13.04 18.67
N GLU A 73 19.84 12.79 19.69
CA GLU A 73 21.30 12.94 19.62
C GLU A 73 21.94 11.80 18.79
N GLY A 74 22.64 12.13 17.70
CA GLY A 74 23.36 11.15 16.87
C GLY A 74 23.13 11.33 15.37
N VAL A 75 22.62 10.28 14.71
CA VAL A 75 22.31 10.32 13.27
C VAL A 75 21.01 11.10 13.08
N GLU A 76 21.13 12.32 12.56
CA GLU A 76 19.99 13.18 12.29
C GLU A 76 19.06 12.54 11.24
N LEU A 77 17.83 12.26 11.65
CA LEU A 77 16.78 11.81 10.74
C LEU A 77 16.16 13.03 10.03
N PRO A 78 15.90 12.95 8.71
CA PRO A 78 15.28 14.05 7.99
C PRO A 78 13.89 14.36 8.58
N THR A 79 13.59 15.64 8.73
CA THR A 79 12.24 16.05 9.13
C THR A 79 11.25 15.71 8.01
N PHE A 80 10.20 14.97 8.35
CA PHE A 80 9.15 14.64 7.39
C PHE A 80 8.36 15.89 7.00
N THR A 81 8.19 16.10 5.69
CA THR A 81 7.32 17.16 5.17
C THR A 81 5.90 16.62 5.00
N PRO A 82 4.88 17.21 5.66
CA PRO A 82 3.50 16.74 5.54
C PRO A 82 3.00 16.69 4.10
N THR A 83 2.24 15.64 3.76
CA THR A 83 1.62 15.44 2.45
C THR A 83 0.10 15.62 2.53
N ALA A 84 -0.60 15.41 1.42
CA ALA A 84 -2.07 15.43 1.38
C ALA A 84 -2.70 14.24 2.13
N GLU A 85 -1.95 13.16 2.35
CA GLU A 85 -2.40 11.92 2.98
C GLU A 85 -1.82 11.71 4.38
N VAL A 86 -0.61 12.22 4.64
CA VAL A 86 0.10 12.05 5.93
C VAL A 86 0.35 13.41 6.56
N SER A 87 -0.15 13.58 7.79
CA SER A 87 -0.04 14.84 8.54
C SER A 87 1.28 14.99 9.27
N ALA A 88 1.84 13.89 9.77
CA ALA A 88 3.10 13.85 10.49
C ALA A 88 3.67 12.44 10.47
N VAL A 89 4.99 12.34 10.58
CA VAL A 89 5.71 11.10 10.85
C VAL A 89 6.64 11.35 12.02
N ALA A 90 6.56 10.50 13.04
CA ALA A 90 7.46 10.48 14.17
C ALA A 90 8.28 9.19 14.14
N VAL A 91 9.54 9.26 14.56
CA VAL A 91 10.38 8.08 14.74
C VAL A 91 10.88 8.03 16.18
N ALA A 92 10.70 6.89 16.84
CA ALA A 92 11.20 6.64 18.18
C ALA A 92 11.89 5.27 18.21
N ASP A 93 13.19 5.25 18.52
CA ASP A 93 14.00 4.02 18.57
C ASP A 93 13.84 3.12 17.34
N GLY A 94 13.77 3.75 16.16
CA GLY A 94 13.60 3.09 14.87
C GLY A 94 12.15 2.74 14.50
N GLN A 95 11.21 2.78 15.43
CA GLN A 95 9.78 2.64 15.14
C GLN A 95 9.26 3.89 14.44
N ILE A 96 8.60 3.72 13.30
CA ILE A 96 8.04 4.81 12.51
C ILE A 96 6.53 4.86 12.73
N THR A 97 6.02 5.98 13.23
CA THR A 97 4.58 6.24 13.39
C THR A 97 4.14 7.31 12.40
N ALA A 98 3.41 6.91 11.36
CA ALA A 98 2.82 7.81 10.37
C ALA A 98 1.37 8.13 10.74
N THR A 99 1.05 9.41 10.91
CA THR A 99 -0.31 9.87 11.23
C THR A 99 -1.04 10.30 9.95
N LEU A 100 -2.08 9.55 9.57
CA LEU A 100 -2.88 9.78 8.39
C LEU A 100 -3.82 10.98 8.57
N ARG A 101 -4.13 11.66 7.48
CA ARG A 101 -5.19 12.68 7.43
C ARG A 101 -6.55 12.03 7.21
N ASP A 102 -7.61 12.69 7.70
CA ASP A 102 -9.00 12.27 7.49
C ASP A 102 -9.36 12.10 6.01
N ALA A 103 -8.72 12.87 5.13
CA ALA A 103 -8.90 12.80 3.68
C ALA A 103 -8.57 11.43 3.06
N VAL A 104 -7.80 10.58 3.77
CA VAL A 104 -7.52 9.19 3.37
C VAL A 104 -8.75 8.29 3.60
N GLY A 105 -9.74 8.74 4.37
CA GLY A 105 -10.91 7.95 4.75
C GLY A 105 -10.62 6.95 5.87
N ALA A 106 -9.54 7.16 6.62
CA ALA A 106 -9.04 6.26 7.67
C ALA A 106 -9.67 6.47 9.06
N GLY A 107 -10.38 7.59 9.24
CA GLY A 107 -10.85 8.06 10.53
C GLY A 107 -9.87 9.03 11.20
N THR A 108 -10.38 9.80 12.15
CA THR A 108 -9.61 10.85 12.83
C THR A 108 -8.56 10.27 13.76
N GLY A 109 -7.33 10.77 13.64
CA GLY A 109 -6.20 10.29 14.42
C GLY A 109 -5.70 8.90 13.98
N ALA A 110 -6.05 8.44 12.79
CA ALA A 110 -5.57 7.17 12.27
C ALA A 110 -4.05 7.19 12.04
N GLN A 111 -3.37 6.10 12.39
CA GLN A 111 -1.93 5.93 12.30
C GLN A 111 -1.56 4.57 11.73
N ILE A 112 -0.37 4.52 11.15
CA ILE A 112 0.31 3.31 10.70
C ILE A 112 1.66 3.27 11.42
N VAL A 113 1.93 2.17 12.13
CA VAL A 113 3.16 1.97 12.88
C VAL A 113 3.99 0.88 12.20
N PHE A 114 5.21 1.24 11.80
CA PHE A 114 6.20 0.33 11.23
C PHE A 114 7.30 0.05 12.23
N GLU A 115 7.62 -1.23 12.41
CA GLU A 115 8.72 -1.69 13.25
C GLU A 115 9.84 -2.25 12.36
N PRO A 116 11.11 -1.85 12.58
CA PRO A 116 12.23 -2.48 11.93
C PRO A 116 12.43 -3.88 12.53
N ALA A 117 12.22 -4.92 11.73
CA ALA A 117 12.68 -6.25 12.07
C ALA A 117 14.20 -6.28 11.86
N ALA A 118 14.94 -6.12 12.97
CA ALA A 118 16.37 -6.29 13.02
C ALA A 118 16.69 -7.76 12.75
N ASN A 119 17.23 -8.06 11.57
CA ASN A 119 17.88 -9.35 11.36
C ASN A 119 19.10 -9.38 12.27
N ALA A 120 19.07 -10.22 13.31
CA ALA A 120 20.14 -10.38 14.30
C ALA A 120 21.51 -10.83 13.75
N ALA A 121 21.72 -10.78 12.42
CA ALA A 121 22.99 -11.07 11.77
C ALA A 121 23.14 -10.44 10.35
N GLY A 122 22.24 -9.56 9.91
CA GLY A 122 22.24 -9.05 8.52
C GLY A 122 22.05 -7.55 8.43
N SER A 123 22.85 -6.88 7.60
CA SER A 123 22.79 -5.42 7.35
C SER A 123 21.47 -4.93 6.73
N ALA A 124 20.59 -5.86 6.33
CA ALA A 124 19.30 -5.53 5.72
C ALA A 124 18.20 -5.35 6.78
N VAL A 125 17.71 -4.12 6.91
CA VAL A 125 16.54 -3.78 7.72
C VAL A 125 15.27 -4.16 6.97
N THR A 126 14.43 -4.99 7.58
CA THR A 126 13.10 -5.32 7.05
C THR A 126 12.02 -4.58 7.84
N TRP A 127 10.91 -4.21 7.20
CA TRP A 127 9.85 -3.44 7.83
C TRP A 127 8.61 -4.30 8.03
N THR A 128 8.07 -4.28 9.24
CA THR A 128 6.82 -4.97 9.58
C THR A 128 5.81 -3.96 10.11
N LEU A 129 4.51 -4.24 9.95
CA LEU A 129 3.46 -3.47 10.59
C LEU A 129 3.33 -3.94 12.04
N SER A 130 3.48 -3.01 12.98
CA SER A 130 3.33 -3.26 14.43
C SER A 130 1.99 -2.73 14.96
N GLY A 131 1.35 -1.81 14.23
CA GLY A 131 0.03 -1.30 14.59
C GLY A 131 -0.65 -0.51 13.47
N VAL A 132 -1.97 -0.65 13.38
CA VAL A 132 -2.85 0.11 12.48
C VAL A 132 -4.12 0.47 13.25
N ASN A 133 -4.35 1.74 13.56
CA ASN A 133 -5.57 2.22 14.24
C ASN A 133 -6.47 2.95 13.24
N VAL A 134 -6.99 2.19 12.29
CA VAL A 134 -7.84 2.69 11.20
C VAL A 134 -9.26 2.14 11.40
N THR A 135 -10.28 3.00 11.29
CA THR A 135 -11.68 2.58 11.48
C THR A 135 -12.31 2.02 10.21
N ASN A 136 -11.76 2.36 9.05
CA ASN A 136 -12.25 1.91 7.74
C ASN A 136 -11.58 0.59 7.32
N THR A 137 -12.39 -0.44 7.11
CA THR A 137 -11.91 -1.78 6.73
C THR A 137 -11.25 -1.80 5.34
N ALA A 138 -11.68 -0.96 4.40
CA ALA A 138 -11.06 -0.86 3.07
C ALA A 138 -9.66 -0.23 3.13
N VAL A 139 -9.45 0.71 4.05
CA VAL A 139 -8.13 1.31 4.32
C VAL A 139 -7.21 0.27 4.97
N THR A 140 -7.70 -0.44 6.00
CA THR A 140 -6.92 -1.47 6.71
C THR A 140 -6.48 -2.58 5.75
N ALA A 141 -7.40 -3.12 4.94
CA ALA A 141 -7.08 -4.14 3.94
C ALA A 141 -6.07 -3.65 2.87
N ALA A 142 -6.10 -2.35 2.52
CA ALA A 142 -5.13 -1.77 1.60
C ALA A 142 -3.74 -1.63 2.22
N ILE A 143 -3.66 -1.24 3.49
CA ILE A 143 -2.41 -1.12 4.25
C ILE A 143 -1.77 -2.49 4.41
N GLU A 144 -2.54 -3.50 4.83
CA GLU A 144 -2.06 -4.86 5.01
C GLU A 144 -1.54 -5.44 3.70
N LYS A 145 -2.32 -5.38 2.62
CA LYS A 145 -1.90 -5.90 1.30
C LYS A 145 -0.55 -5.35 0.82
N ASN A 146 -0.28 -4.08 1.11
CA ASN A 146 0.94 -3.41 0.68
C ASN A 146 2.15 -3.65 1.61
N ASN A 147 1.97 -4.27 2.78
CA ASN A 147 3.03 -4.46 3.77
C ASN A 147 3.13 -5.90 4.31
N ILE A 148 2.53 -6.89 3.63
CA ILE A 148 2.72 -8.31 3.99
C ILE A 148 4.22 -8.65 3.80
N PRO A 149 4.93 -9.06 4.88
CA PRO A 149 6.26 -9.66 4.74
C PRO A 149 6.09 -10.90 3.87
N GLY A 150 6.85 -11.02 2.77
CA GLY A 150 6.65 -12.06 1.78
C GLY A 150 6.46 -13.45 2.40
N GLY A 151 5.24 -13.98 2.30
CA GLY A 151 4.89 -15.34 2.70
C GLY A 151 3.70 -15.42 3.65
N THR A 152 2.50 -15.63 3.09
CA THR A 152 1.47 -16.62 3.53
C THR A 152 0.03 -16.27 3.13
N THR A 153 -0.30 -15.02 2.81
CA THR A 153 -1.70 -14.60 2.54
C THR A 153 -2.08 -14.44 1.06
N GLY A 154 -1.28 -14.97 0.13
CA GLY A 154 -1.61 -14.98 -1.30
C GLY A 154 -2.76 -15.93 -1.68
N GLY A 155 -3.15 -16.86 -0.81
CA GLY A 155 -4.06 -17.96 -1.17
C GLY A 155 -5.56 -17.64 -1.10
N THR A 156 -6.03 -16.91 -0.09
CA THR A 156 -7.48 -16.85 0.21
C THR A 156 -8.14 -15.54 -0.18
N THR A 157 -7.46 -14.39 -0.07
CA THR A 157 -8.05 -13.09 -0.42
C THR A 157 -7.91 -12.75 -1.91
N GLY A 158 -6.91 -13.33 -2.59
CA GLY A 158 -6.68 -13.14 -4.03
C GLY A 158 -7.69 -13.86 -4.93
N GLY A 159 -8.24 -14.99 -4.47
CA GLY A 159 -9.08 -15.86 -5.28
C GLY A 159 -10.43 -15.28 -5.69
N THR A 160 -11.08 -14.50 -4.81
CA THR A 160 -12.44 -14.00 -5.07
C THR A 160 -12.49 -12.58 -5.61
N THR A 161 -11.48 -11.74 -5.32
CA THR A 161 -11.46 -10.33 -5.77
C THR A 161 -10.54 -10.12 -6.99
N GLY A 162 -9.56 -11.00 -7.22
CA GLY A 162 -8.61 -10.91 -8.34
C GLY A 162 -9.12 -11.47 -9.66
N GLY A 163 -10.13 -12.34 -9.64
CA GLY A 163 -10.55 -13.12 -10.81
C GLY A 163 -11.12 -12.31 -11.98
N THR A 164 -11.77 -11.16 -11.73
CA THR A 164 -12.45 -10.40 -12.80
C THR A 164 -11.79 -9.06 -13.12
N THR A 165 -11.04 -8.45 -12.20
CA THR A 165 -10.44 -7.12 -12.41
C THR A 165 -8.92 -7.18 -12.66
N GLY A 166 -8.24 -8.28 -12.33
CA GLY A 166 -6.79 -8.44 -12.52
C GLY A 166 -6.34 -8.82 -13.93
N GLY A 167 -7.26 -9.28 -14.78
CA GLY A 167 -6.93 -9.90 -16.07
C GLY A 167 -6.38 -8.96 -17.15
N THR A 168 -6.72 -7.66 -17.12
CA THR A 168 -6.36 -6.74 -18.23
C THR A 168 -5.35 -5.67 -17.84
N THR A 169 -5.30 -5.25 -16.57
CA THR A 169 -4.37 -4.19 -16.13
C THR A 169 -3.07 -4.72 -15.52
N GLY A 170 -3.05 -5.98 -15.02
CA GLY A 170 -1.85 -6.60 -14.44
C GLY A 170 -0.86 -7.17 -15.46
N GLY A 171 -1.30 -7.40 -16.70
CA GLY A 171 -0.50 -8.07 -17.72
C GLY A 171 0.68 -7.26 -18.26
N THR A 172 0.61 -5.93 -18.27
CA THR A 172 1.65 -5.07 -18.86
C THR A 172 2.60 -4.47 -17.83
N THR A 173 2.15 -4.20 -16.61
CA THR A 173 2.99 -3.59 -15.56
C THR A 173 3.72 -4.64 -14.71
N GLY A 174 3.18 -5.85 -14.55
CA GLY A 174 3.85 -6.95 -13.82
C GLY A 174 4.94 -7.68 -14.62
N GLY A 175 4.88 -7.60 -15.96
CA GLY A 175 5.82 -8.31 -16.84
C GLY A 175 7.24 -7.75 -16.83
N THR A 176 7.42 -6.45 -16.60
CA THR A 176 8.75 -5.81 -16.66
C THR A 176 9.46 -5.76 -15.31
N THR A 177 8.73 -5.64 -14.20
CA THR A 177 9.32 -5.58 -12.85
C THR A 177 9.55 -6.97 -12.24
N GLY A 178 8.74 -7.97 -12.61
CA GLY A 178 8.93 -9.37 -12.19
C GLY A 178 10.00 -10.12 -13.00
N GLY A 179 10.21 -9.75 -14.27
CA GLY A 179 11.13 -10.45 -15.17
C GLY A 179 12.62 -10.25 -14.84
N THR A 180 13.01 -9.06 -14.38
CA THR A 180 14.42 -8.75 -14.08
C THR A 180 14.84 -9.20 -12.67
N THR A 181 13.93 -9.13 -11.71
CA THR A 181 14.19 -9.52 -10.32
C THR A 181 14.12 -11.04 -10.12
N GLY A 182 13.27 -11.77 -10.87
CA GLY A 182 13.24 -13.24 -10.84
C GLY A 182 14.32 -13.92 -11.69
N GLY A 183 14.80 -13.26 -12.76
CA GLY A 183 15.75 -13.85 -13.70
C GLY A 183 17.18 -13.96 -13.14
N THR A 184 17.60 -13.07 -12.26
CA THR A 184 18.99 -13.05 -11.73
C THR A 184 19.15 -13.88 -10.46
N THR A 185 18.11 -13.98 -9.62
CA THR A 185 18.15 -14.80 -8.40
C THR A 185 17.83 -16.28 -8.65
N GLY A 186 17.19 -16.63 -9.78
CA GLY A 186 17.01 -18.03 -10.20
C GLY A 186 18.17 -18.61 -11.02
N GLY A 187 18.96 -17.74 -11.68
CA GLY A 187 20.04 -18.17 -12.59
C GLY A 187 21.33 -18.62 -11.91
N THR A 188 21.59 -18.20 -10.66
CA THR A 188 22.85 -18.51 -9.96
C THR A 188 22.72 -19.67 -8.97
N THR A 189 21.53 -19.92 -8.44
CA THR A 189 21.22 -21.08 -7.56
C THR A 189 20.82 -22.35 -8.31
N GLY A 190 20.50 -22.26 -9.61
CA GLY A 190 20.24 -23.42 -10.49
C GLY A 190 21.47 -23.94 -11.27
N GLY A 191 22.60 -23.22 -11.23
CA GLY A 191 23.76 -23.49 -12.08
C GLY A 191 24.83 -24.43 -11.49
N THR A 192 24.79 -24.75 -10.20
CA THR A 192 25.84 -25.56 -9.53
C THR A 192 25.37 -26.94 -9.07
N THR A 193 24.07 -27.25 -9.17
CA THR A 193 23.48 -28.56 -8.80
C THR A 193 23.09 -29.44 -9.97
N GLY A 194 23.38 -29.04 -11.22
CA GLY A 194 23.04 -29.79 -12.45
C GLY A 194 24.22 -30.40 -13.21
N GLY A 195 25.38 -30.56 -12.56
CA GLY A 195 26.66 -30.83 -13.25
C GLY A 195 27.39 -32.12 -12.89
N THR A 196 26.73 -33.18 -12.41
CA THR A 196 27.38 -34.51 -12.27
C THR A 196 26.36 -35.65 -12.40
N THR A 197 25.78 -35.86 -13.57
CA THR A 197 25.29 -37.17 -14.01
C THR A 197 25.12 -37.13 -15.53
N GLY A 198 26.05 -37.73 -16.27
CA GLY A 198 25.97 -37.86 -17.72
C GLY A 198 27.35 -38.01 -18.36
N GLY A 199 27.92 -39.22 -18.25
CA GLY A 199 29.21 -39.63 -18.82
C GLY A 199 29.66 -40.92 -18.18
#